data_AF-A0A840EZJ6-F1
#
_entry.id   AF-A0A840EZJ6-F1
#
_cell.length_a   1.000
_cell.length_b   1.000
_cell.length_c   1.000
_cell.angle_alpha   90.00
_cell.angle_beta   90.00
_cell.angle_gamma   90.00
#
_symmetry.space_group_name_H-M   'P 1'
#
loop_
_entity.id
_entity.type
_entity.pdbx_description
1 polymer ?
#
loop_
_entity_poly.entity_id
_entity_poly.type
_entity_poly.pdbx_seq_one_letter_code
_entity_poly.pdbx_strand_id
1 'polypeptide(L)'
;MSQFTGYDVAGLIGVTLMLIAYGATVAGKIDVKAWPALLANLIGAVLVLISLGHDFNLSAAVIESAWAVIALVGLIRLALGRR
;
A
#
# COMPACT_ATOMS: atom_id res chain seq x y z
N MET A 1 -11.26 -21.92 16.22
CA MET A 1 -10.01 -21.69 15.47
C MET A 1 -10.38 -20.79 14.32
N SER A 2 -9.88 -19.55 14.26
CA SER A 2 -10.15 -18.66 13.13
C SER A 2 -9.66 -19.34 11.85
N GLN A 3 -10.55 -19.53 10.89
CA GLN A 3 -10.18 -20.08 9.60
C GLN A 3 -9.44 -18.98 8.84
N PHE A 4 -8.16 -19.19 8.57
CA PHE A 4 -7.36 -18.24 7.79
C PHE A 4 -7.97 -18.13 6.38
N THR A 5 -8.40 -16.94 6.00
CA THR A 5 -9.09 -16.70 4.73
C THR A 5 -8.13 -16.17 3.67
N GLY A 6 -8.54 -16.19 2.40
CA GLY A 6 -7.79 -15.52 1.33
C GLY A 6 -7.70 -14.00 1.54
N TYR A 7 -8.64 -13.41 2.27
CA TYR A 7 -8.62 -11.99 2.65
C TYR A 7 -7.49 -11.69 3.63
N ASP A 8 -7.25 -12.56 4.61
CA ASP A 8 -6.12 -12.41 5.55
C ASP A 8 -4.78 -12.46 4.82
N VAL A 9 -4.65 -13.37 3.85
CA VAL A 9 -3.45 -13.49 3.02
C VAL A 9 -3.25 -12.23 2.17
N ALA A 10 -4.31 -11.70 1.55
CA ALA A 10 -4.24 -10.46 0.79
C ALA A 10 -3.79 -9.30 1.68
N GLY A 11 -4.39 -9.14 2.86
CA GLY A 11 -4.01 -8.11 3.82
C GLY A 11 -2.55 -8.22 4.26
N LEU A 12 -2.08 -9.43 4.58
CA LEU A 12 -0.68 -9.66 4.96
C LEU A 12 0.32 -9.39 3.84
N ILE A 13 -0.01 -9.77 2.60
CA ILE A 13 0.80 -9.42 1.43
C ILE A 13 0.86 -7.90 1.29
N GLY A 14 -0.28 -7.22 1.43
CA GLY A 14 -0.37 -5.77 1.33
C GLY A 14 0.51 -5.05 2.35
N VAL A 15 0.37 -5.41 3.63
CA VAL A 15 1.20 -4.89 4.73
C VAL A 15 2.68 -5.16 4.47
N THR A 16 3.04 -6.37 4.04
CA THR A 16 4.43 -6.74 3.77
C THR A 16 5.03 -5.90 2.65
N LEU A 17 4.29 -5.66 1.55
CA LEU A 17 4.73 -4.81 0.45
C LEU A 17 5.00 -3.37 0.92
N MET A 18 4.10 -2.80 1.72
CA MET A 18 4.26 -1.44 2.27
C MET A 18 5.47 -1.35 3.20
N LEU A 19 5.67 -2.34 4.08
CA LEU A 19 6.83 -2.38 4.98
C LEU A 19 8.15 -2.55 4.22
N ILE A 20 8.19 -3.38 3.18
CA ILE A 20 9.38 -3.51 2.32
C ILE A 20 9.67 -2.21 1.59
N ALA A 21 8.65 -1.55 1.03
CA ALA A 21 8.81 -0.27 0.35
C ALA A 21 9.33 0.80 1.30
N TYR A 22 8.69 0.95 2.46
CA TYR A 22 9.11 1.89 3.49
C TYR A 22 10.53 1.59 4.00
N GLY A 23 10.82 0.33 4.32
CA GLY A 23 12.15 -0.11 4.74
C GLY A 23 13.23 0.18 3.70
N ALA A 24 12.94 -0.05 2.42
CA ALA A 24 13.86 0.29 1.33
C ALA A 24 14.10 1.81 1.21
N THR A 25 13.07 2.62 1.46
CA THR A 25 13.22 4.09 1.47
C THR A 25 14.04 4.59 2.66
N VAL A 26 13.82 4.04 3.86
CA VAL A 26 14.59 4.36 5.07
C VAL A 26 16.05 3.91 4.93
N ALA A 27 16.29 2.77 4.26
CA ALA A 27 17.63 2.28 3.95
C ALA A 27 18.34 3.08 2.83
N GLY A 28 17.69 4.11 2.26
CA GLY A 28 18.26 4.92 1.17
C GLY A 28 18.40 4.17 -0.17
N LYS A 29 17.74 3.00 -0.32
CA LYS A 29 17.83 2.17 -1.53
C LYS A 29 16.89 2.64 -2.64
N ILE A 30 15.77 3.27 -2.28
CA ILE A 30 14.75 3.76 -3.21
C ILE A 30 14.30 5.15 -2.73
N ASP A 31 14.09 6.09 -3.64
CA ASP A 31 13.46 7.37 -3.30
C ASP A 31 11.96 7.15 -3.02
N VAL A 32 11.45 7.72 -1.93
CA VAL A 32 10.04 7.64 -1.54
C VAL A 32 9.07 8.15 -2.62
N LYS A 33 9.54 9.05 -3.50
CA LYS A 33 8.78 9.61 -4.63
C LYS A 33 8.99 8.83 -5.93
N ALA A 34 9.86 7.82 -5.95
CA ALA A 34 10.08 7.01 -7.14
C ALA A 34 8.89 6.06 -7.40
N TRP A 35 8.68 5.73 -8.67
CA TRP A 35 7.57 4.85 -9.08
C TRP A 35 7.52 3.50 -8.35
N PRO A 36 8.62 2.81 -7.99
CA PRO A 36 8.53 1.51 -7.32
C PRO A 36 7.95 1.63 -5.91
N ALA A 37 8.38 2.64 -5.15
CA ALA A 37 7.89 2.89 -3.80
C ALA A 37 6.40 3.27 -3.80
N LEU A 38 6.00 4.16 -4.73
CA LEU A 38 4.61 4.58 -4.86
C LEU A 38 3.70 3.42 -5.33
N LEU A 39 4.12 2.60 -6.29
CA LEU A 39 3.35 1.43 -6.72
C LEU A 39 3.21 0.40 -5.61
N ALA A 40 4.29 0.09 -4.90
CA ALA A 40 4.24 -0.86 -3.80
C ALA A 40 3.27 -0.41 -2.69
N ASN A 41 3.29 0.88 -2.35
CA ASN A 41 2.32 1.44 -1.38
C ASN A 41 0.88 1.42 -1.91
N LEU A 42 0.65 1.73 -3.18
CA LEU A 42 -0.70 1.70 -3.76
C LEU A 42 -1.27 0.27 -3.80
N ILE A 43 -0.49 -0.69 -4.31
CA ILE A 43 -0.88 -2.10 -4.37
C ILE A 43 -1.10 -2.63 -2.95
N GLY A 44 -0.19 -2.31 -2.03
CA GLY A 44 -0.28 -2.72 -0.65
C GLY A 44 -1.57 -2.23 0.02
N ALA A 45 -1.85 -0.93 -0.08
CA ALA A 45 -3.06 -0.33 0.48
C ALA A 45 -4.35 -0.92 -0.13
N VAL A 46 -4.38 -1.16 -1.44
CA VAL A 46 -5.54 -1.79 -2.10
C VAL A 46 -5.77 -3.21 -1.58
N LEU A 47 -4.71 -4.00 -1.37
CA LEU A 47 -4.85 -5.36 -0.83
C LEU A 47 -5.36 -5.36 0.62
N VAL A 48 -4.90 -4.41 1.45
CA VAL A 48 -5.44 -4.26 2.82
C VAL A 48 -6.89 -3.79 2.79
N LEU A 49 -7.25 -2.85 1.91
CA LEU A 49 -8.65 -2.44 1.76
C LEU A 49 -9.55 -3.60 1.32
N ILE A 50 -9.06 -4.50 0.46
CA ILE A 50 -9.77 -5.74 0.08
C ILE A 50 -9.95 -6.65 1.30
N SER A 51 -8.93 -6.81 2.15
CA SER A 51 -9.04 -7.65 3.36
C SER A 51 -10.05 -7.08 4.37
N LEU A 52 -10.13 -5.76 4.48
CA LEU A 52 -11.09 -5.07 5.35
C LEU A 52 -12.54 -5.20 4.88
N GLY A 53 -12.78 -5.67 3.66
CA GLY A 53 -14.12 -6.06 3.21
C GLY A 53 -14.66 -7.30 3.92
N HIS A 54 -13.79 -8.13 4.48
CA HIS A 54 -14.18 -9.31 5.27
C HIS A 54 -14.30 -8.97 6.76
N ASP A 55 -13.25 -8.40 7.35
CA ASP A 55 -13.19 -8.00 8.75
C ASP A 55 -12.95 -6.49 8.84
N PHE A 56 -14.05 -5.74 8.89
CA PHE A 56 -13.99 -4.29 8.79
C PHE A 56 -13.35 -3.64 10.03
N ASN A 57 -12.36 -2.79 9.77
CA ASN A 57 -11.75 -1.92 10.76
C ASN A 57 -11.70 -0.50 10.20
N LEU A 58 -12.44 0.42 10.83
CA LEU A 58 -12.56 1.80 10.37
C LEU A 58 -11.20 2.53 10.39
N SER A 59 -10.41 2.34 11.44
CA SER A 59 -9.10 2.98 11.57
C SER A 59 -8.15 2.53 10.46
N ALA A 60 -8.10 1.22 10.18
CA ALA A 60 -7.33 0.66 9.08
C ALA A 60 -7.86 1.16 7.72
N ALA A 61 -9.18 1.20 7.53
CA ALA A 61 -9.77 1.67 6.28
C ALA A 61 -9.38 3.13 5.96
N VAL A 62 -9.37 4.01 6.96
CA VAL A 62 -8.99 5.42 6.80
C VAL A 62 -7.52 5.57 6.44
N ILE A 63 -6.62 4.91 7.17
CA ILE A 63 -5.17 5.04 6.92
C ILE A 63 -4.78 4.45 5.55
N GLU A 64 -5.34 3.29 5.17
CA GLU A 64 -5.04 2.66 3.89
C GLU A 64 -5.63 3.44 2.71
N SER A 65 -6.84 4.01 2.87
CA SER A 65 -7.39 4.91 1.86
C SER A 65 -6.52 6.15 1.66
N ALA A 66 -6.00 6.73 2.76
CA ALA A 66 -5.07 7.86 2.68
C ALA A 66 -3.77 7.48 1.97
N TRP A 67 -3.17 6.33 2.30
CA TRP A 67 -1.98 5.80 1.62
C TRP A 67 -2.22 5.59 0.12
N ALA A 68 -3.34 4.97 -0.24
CA ALA A 68 -3.72 4.76 -1.64
C ALA A 68 -3.84 6.10 -2.40
N VAL A 69 -4.50 7.11 -1.81
CA VAL A 69 -4.63 8.44 -2.44
C VAL A 69 -3.27 9.13 -2.59
N ILE A 70 -2.43 9.13 -1.55
CA ILE A 70 -1.09 9.74 -1.58
C ILE A 70 -0.23 9.09 -2.67
N ALA A 71 -0.22 7.75 -2.71
CA ALA A 71 0.52 6.99 -3.71
C ALA A 71 0.02 7.26 -5.13
N LEU A 72 -1.30 7.29 -5.33
CA LEU A 72 -1.93 7.58 -6.61
C LEU A 72 -1.59 8.99 -7.11
N VAL A 73 -1.70 10.01 -6.24
CA VAL A 73 -1.32 11.39 -6.59
C VAL A 73 0.17 11.47 -6.97
N GLY A 74 1.05 10.78 -6.24
CA GLY A 74 2.47 10.70 -6.57
C GLY A 74 2.72 10.09 -7.95
N LEU A 75 2.05 8.98 -8.26
CA LEU A 75 2.16 8.30 -9.55
C LEU A 75 1.64 9.15 -10.71
N ILE A 76 0.50 9.82 -10.53
CA ILE A 76 -0.06 10.74 -11.53
C ILE A 76 0.93 11.87 -11.80
N ARG A 77 1.50 12.50 -10.75
CA ARG A 77 2.50 13.56 -10.91
C ARG A 77 3.74 13.06 -11.65
N LEU A 78 4.21 11.85 -11.36
CA LEU A 78 5.36 11.26 -12.05
C LEU A 78 5.07 10.92 -13.51
N ALA A 79 3.85 10.48 -13.82
CA ALA A 79 3.42 10.23 -15.20
C ALA A 79 3.29 11.54 -15.99
N LEU A 80 2.77 12.61 -15.38
CA LEU A 80 2.59 13.93 -16.02
C LEU A 80 3.90 14.72 -16.13
N GLY A 81 4.80 14.58 -15.16
CA GLY A 81 6.09 15.30 -15.10
C GLY A 81 7.21 14.70 -15.94
N ARG A 82 6.96 13.58 -16.63
CA ARG A 82 7.90 12.97 -17.60
C ARG A 82 7.84 13.65 -18.99
N ARG A 83 7.78 14.98 -19.03
CA ARG A 83 8.03 15.77 -20.24
C ARG A 83 9.39 16.45 -20.16
#